data_AF-A0A1F8JN74-F1
#
_entry.id   AF-A0A1F8JN74-F1
#
_cell.length_a   1.000
_cell.length_b   1.000
_cell.length_c   1.000
_cell.angle_alpha   90.00
_cell.angle_beta   90.00
_cell.angle_gamma   90.00
#
_symmetry.space_group_name_H-M   'P 1'
#
loop_
_entity.id
_entity.type
_entity.pdbx_description
1 polymer ?
#
loop_
_entity_poly.entity_id
_entity_poly.type
_entity_poly.pdbx_seq_one_letter_code
_entity_poly.pdbx_strand_id
1 'polypeptide(L)'
;MSKETVLMEEGCMSIPGIRANVRRSRTIDIRAVNPFTRETFEEKGLSSWRARCILHEEDHINGILFIDRLDNDEKKRIEADLLIVEQRYRYHVPKNIL
;
A
#
# COMPACT_ATOMS: atom_id res chain seq x y z
N MET A 1 -14.36 -8.00 -2.78
CA MET A 1 -13.91 -7.49 -1.47
C MET A 1 -15.11 -7.33 -0.53
N SER A 2 -14.93 -7.49 0.79
CA SER A 2 -16.00 -7.34 1.79
C SER A 2 -16.43 -5.88 2.00
N LYS A 3 -17.70 -5.68 2.37
CA LYS A 3 -18.21 -4.36 2.85
C LYS A 3 -17.67 -4.00 4.23
N GLU A 4 -17.44 -4.98 5.09
CA GLU A 4 -16.78 -4.77 6.37
C GLU A 4 -15.33 -4.33 6.13
N THR A 5 -14.91 -3.30 6.86
CA THR A 5 -13.54 -2.78 6.81
C THR A 5 -12.86 -2.84 8.16
N VAL A 6 -11.53 -2.95 8.14
CA VAL A 6 -10.69 -2.96 9.34
C VAL A 6 -9.56 -1.94 9.19
N LEU A 7 -9.25 -1.25 10.28
CA LEU A 7 -8.05 -0.44 10.42
C LEU A 7 -6.88 -1.33 10.80
N MET A 8 -5.78 -1.22 10.07
CA MET A 8 -4.51 -1.89 10.38
C MET A 8 -3.37 -0.95 10.02
N GLU A 9 -2.26 -1.01 10.76
CA GLU A 9 -1.05 -0.26 10.44
C GLU A 9 -0.41 -0.80 9.16
N GLU A 10 -0.05 0.10 8.25
CA GLU A 10 0.73 -0.16 7.05
C GLU A 10 2.03 0.66 7.09
N GLY A 11 3.05 0.12 6.44
CA GLY A 11 4.23 0.85 5.99
C GLY A 11 4.60 0.37 4.59
N CYS A 12 5.44 1.14 3.89
CA CYS A 12 5.84 0.83 2.52
C CYS A 12 7.36 1.01 2.36
N MET A 13 8.01 0.09 1.67
CA MET A 13 9.45 0.20 1.38
C MET A 13 9.79 1.40 0.49
N SER A 14 8.83 1.88 -0.32
CA SER A 14 9.00 3.08 -1.13
C SER A 14 8.87 4.39 -0.34
N ILE A 15 8.38 4.35 0.91
CA ILE A 15 8.22 5.52 1.79
C ILE A 15 8.83 5.19 3.16
N PRO A 16 10.18 5.11 3.23
CA PRO A 16 10.87 4.54 4.38
C PRO A 16 10.65 5.35 5.65
N GLY A 17 10.32 4.64 6.74
CA GLY A 17 10.16 5.22 8.08
C GLY A 17 8.74 5.70 8.40
N ILE A 18 7.82 5.71 7.43
CA ILE A 18 6.43 6.12 7.67
C ILE A 18 5.54 4.90 7.91
N ARG A 19 4.75 4.97 8.97
CA ARG A 19 3.69 4.01 9.28
C ARG A 19 2.40 4.73 9.66
N ALA A 20 1.27 4.20 9.20
CA ALA A 20 -0.04 4.78 9.47
C ALA A 20 -1.17 3.75 9.38
N ASN A 21 -2.27 4.00 10.09
CA ASN A 21 -3.44 3.13 10.07
C ASN A 21 -4.26 3.36 8.79
N VAL A 22 -4.44 2.32 7.99
CA VAL A 22 -5.21 2.38 6.74
C VAL A 22 -6.45 1.50 6.84
N ARG A 23 -7.60 2.07 6.49
CA ARG A 23 -8.87 1.34 6.44
C ARG A 23 -8.98 0.58 5.11
N ARG A 24 -9.15 -0.74 5.17
CA ARG A 24 -9.39 -1.58 3.98
C ARG A 24 -10.45 -2.65 4.26
N SER A 25 -10.98 -3.26 3.20
CA SER A 25 -11.86 -4.42 3.32
C SER A 25 -11.22 -5.53 4.16
N ARG A 26 -12.01 -6.09 5.09
CA ARG A 26 -11.58 -7.16 5.99
C ARG A 26 -11.19 -8.44 5.25
N THR A 27 -11.93 -8.77 4.18
CA THR A 27 -11.65 -9.94 3.34
C THR A 27 -11.68 -9.61 1.86
N ILE A 28 -10.94 -10.38 1.08
CA ILE A 28 -10.87 -10.29 -0.37
C ILE A 28 -10.96 -11.67 -1.02
N ASP A 29 -11.45 -11.67 -2.25
CA ASP A 29 -11.32 -12.79 -3.19
C ASP A 29 -10.46 -12.28 -4.34
N ILE A 30 -9.53 -13.10 -4.81
CA ILE A 30 -8.61 -12.74 -5.89
C ILE A 30 -8.72 -13.73 -7.04
N ARG A 31 -8.38 -13.24 -8.23
CA ARG A 31 -8.07 -14.04 -9.40
C ARG A 31 -6.75 -13.54 -9.97
N ALA A 32 -5.79 -14.44 -10.13
CA ALA A 32 -4.45 -14.08 -10.58
C ALA A 32 -3.90 -15.13 -11.56
N VAL A 33 -2.80 -14.77 -12.24
CA VAL A 33 -2.11 -15.65 -13.18
C VAL A 33 -0.77 -16.01 -12.58
N ASN A 34 -0.43 -17.31 -12.58
CA ASN A 34 0.89 -17.77 -12.19
C ASN A 34 1.93 -17.26 -13.23
N PRO A 35 2.99 -16.54 -12.82
CA PRO A 35 3.93 -15.96 -13.76
C PRO A 35 4.78 -17.00 -14.51
N PHE A 36 4.92 -18.21 -13.97
CA PHE A 36 5.72 -19.30 -14.57
C PHE A 36 4.87 -20.24 -15.43
N THR A 37 3.74 -20.72 -14.91
CA THR A 37 2.89 -21.69 -15.61
C THR A 37 1.86 -21.03 -16.54
N ARG A 38 1.61 -19.73 -16.38
CA ARG A 38 0.54 -18.97 -17.04
C ARG A 38 -0.88 -19.43 -16.69
N GLU A 39 -1.03 -20.34 -15.75
CA GLU A 39 -2.35 -20.82 -15.31
C GLU A 39 -3.04 -19.75 -14.46
N THR A 40 -4.37 -19.64 -14.63
CA THR A 40 -5.19 -18.78 -13.79
C THR A 40 -5.62 -19.54 -12.55
N PHE A 41 -5.61 -18.88 -11.40
CA PHE A 41 -6.12 -19.42 -10.14
C PHE A 41 -6.98 -18.38 -9.42
N GLU A 42 -7.83 -18.88 -8.51
CA GLU A 42 -8.67 -18.07 -7.63
C GLU A 42 -8.42 -18.46 -6.18
N GLU A 43 -8.36 -17.47 -5.30
CA GLU A 43 -8.36 -17.69 -3.85
C GLU A 43 -9.47 -16.83 -3.23
N LYS A 44 -10.26 -17.44 -2.34
CA LYS A 44 -11.44 -16.79 -1.73
C LYS A 44 -11.29 -16.71 -0.23
N GLY A 45 -11.90 -15.69 0.37
CA GLY A 45 -11.93 -15.51 1.83
C GLY A 45 -10.57 -15.17 2.44
N LEU A 46 -9.64 -14.62 1.66
CA LEU A 46 -8.37 -14.13 2.18
C LEU A 46 -8.64 -13.01 3.19
N SER A 47 -7.93 -13.03 4.31
CA SER A 47 -8.16 -12.12 5.44
C SER A 47 -6.84 -11.77 6.14
N SER A 48 -6.92 -10.89 7.14
CA SER A 48 -5.78 -10.48 7.98
C SER A 48 -4.60 -9.97 7.12
N TRP A 49 -3.37 -10.38 7.41
CA TRP A 49 -2.19 -9.92 6.69
C TRP A 49 -2.15 -10.32 5.21
N ARG A 50 -2.75 -11.46 4.82
CA ARG A 50 -2.78 -11.85 3.40
C ARG A 50 -3.62 -10.87 2.58
N ALA A 51 -4.84 -10.57 3.03
CA ALA A 51 -5.68 -9.58 2.39
C ALA A 51 -5.03 -8.18 2.39
N ARG A 52 -4.41 -7.81 3.53
CA ARG A 52 -3.75 -6.51 3.70
C ARG A 52 -2.62 -6.30 2.70
N CYS A 53 -1.67 -7.22 2.62
CA CYS A 53 -0.53 -7.08 1.72
C CYS A 53 -0.98 -7.07 0.26
N ILE A 54 -1.90 -7.96 -0.13
CA ILE A 54 -2.40 -7.98 -1.51
C ILE A 54 -3.06 -6.65 -1.90
N LEU A 55 -3.90 -6.08 -1.04
CA LEU A 55 -4.54 -4.80 -1.31
C LEU A 55 -3.53 -3.63 -1.37
N HIS A 56 -2.44 -3.70 -0.60
CA HIS A 56 -1.35 -2.73 -0.67
C HIS A 56 -0.62 -2.81 -2.00
N GLU A 57 -0.26 -4.01 -2.44
CA GLU A 57 0.44 -4.19 -3.71
C GLU A 57 -0.47 -3.96 -4.93
N GLU A 58 -1.77 -4.24 -4.82
CA GLU A 58 -2.76 -3.86 -5.83
C GLU A 58 -2.78 -2.35 -6.05
N ASP A 59 -2.69 -1.56 -4.98
CA ASP A 59 -2.62 -0.09 -5.11
C ASP A 59 -1.39 0.34 -5.91
N HIS A 60 -0.23 -0.27 -5.66
CA HIS A 60 0.98 0.02 -6.41
C HIS A 60 0.81 -0.27 -7.91
N ILE A 61 0.15 -1.37 -8.28
CA ILE A 61 -0.18 -1.68 -9.68
C ILE A 61 -1.05 -0.59 -10.31
N ASN A 62 -1.90 0.06 -9.51
CA ASN A 62 -2.78 1.14 -9.94
C ASN A 62 -2.20 2.55 -9.70
N GLY A 63 -0.92 2.68 -9.32
CA GLY A 63 -0.27 3.97 -9.06
C GLY A 63 -0.78 4.69 -7.81
N ILE A 64 -1.41 3.98 -6.88
CA ILE A 64 -1.90 4.50 -5.60
C ILE A 64 -0.89 4.12 -4.50
N LEU A 65 -0.62 5.04 -3.59
CA LEU A 65 0.20 4.81 -2.40
C LEU A 65 -0.69 4.69 -1.17
N PHE A 66 -0.24 3.96 -0.15
CA PHE A 66 -1.04 3.82 1.08
C PHE A 66 -1.35 5.16 1.77
N ILE A 67 -0.47 6.15 1.62
CA ILE A 67 -0.66 7.52 2.13
C ILE A 67 -1.85 8.24 1.47
N ASP A 68 -2.24 7.86 0.25
CA ASP A 68 -3.39 8.43 -0.45
C ASP A 68 -4.70 8.02 0.22
N ARG A 69 -4.72 6.81 0.80
CA ARG A 69 -5.88 6.21 1.49
C ARG A 69 -6.05 6.64 2.94
N LEU A 70 -5.12 7.42 3.48
CA LEU A 70 -5.21 7.91 4.85
C LEU A 70 -6.35 8.91 5.01
N ASP A 71 -7.00 8.87 6.17
CA ASP A 71 -7.91 9.93 6.58
C ASP A 71 -7.15 11.21 6.92
N ASN A 72 -7.88 12.29 7.16
CA ASN A 72 -7.29 13.61 7.39
C ASN A 72 -6.43 13.66 8.66
N ASP A 73 -6.74 12.85 9.67
CA ASP A 73 -6.04 12.87 10.94
C ASP A 73 -4.69 12.15 10.81
N GLU A 74 -4.68 10.97 10.17
CA GLU A 74 -3.44 10.26 9.86
C GLU A 74 -2.56 11.05 8.88
N LYS A 75 -3.14 11.73 7.87
CA LYS A 75 -2.39 12.60 6.95
C LYS A 75 -1.66 13.71 7.68
N LYS A 76 -2.35 14.43 8.58
CA LYS A 76 -1.73 15.48 9.41
C LYS A 76 -0.63 14.91 10.30
N ARG A 77 -0.84 13.72 10.88
CA ARG A 77 0.13 13.08 11.77
C ARG A 77 1.46 12.79 11.07
N ILE A 78 1.42 12.35 9.80
CA ILE A 78 2.63 11.95 9.06
C ILE A 78 3.24 13.07 8.22
N GLU A 79 2.63 14.26 8.16
CA GLU A 79 3.01 15.33 7.23
C GLU A 79 4.49 15.73 7.36
N ALA A 80 4.96 15.93 8.60
CA ALA A 80 6.36 16.28 8.86
C ALA A 80 7.33 15.16 8.43
N ASP A 81 7.00 13.90 8.69
CA ASP A 81 7.81 12.75 8.29
C ASP A 81 7.85 12.61 6.76
N LEU A 82 6.74 12.88 6.08
CA LEU A 82 6.64 12.82 4.64
C LEU A 82 7.52 13.89 3.96
N LEU A 83 7.59 15.11 4.52
CA LEU A 83 8.50 16.14 4.05
C LEU A 83 9.97 15.72 4.18
N ILE A 84 10.34 15.00 5.25
CA ILE A 84 11.70 14.47 5.42
C ILE A 84 12.01 13.44 4.34
N VAL A 85 11.06 12.55 4.04
CA VAL A 85 11.22 11.56 2.95
C VAL A 85 11.37 12.25 1.60
N GLU A 86 10.53 13.23 1.29
CA GLU A 86 10.60 14.00 0.04
C GLU A 86 11.97 14.69 -0.12
N GLN A 87 12.46 15.35 0.93
CA GLN A 87 13.78 15.99 0.93
C GLN A 87 14.90 14.98 0.66
N ARG A 88 14.86 13.80 1.30
CA ARG A 88 15.87 12.76 1.06
C ARG A 88 15.94 12.38 -0.41
N TYR A 89 14.80 12.09 -1.06
CA TYR A 89 14.77 11.75 -2.47
C TYR A 89 15.20 12.92 -3.37
N ARG A 90 14.76 14.15 -3.08
CA ARG A 90 15.12 15.33 -3.88
C ARG A 90 16.62 15.63 -3.88
N TYR A 91 17.32 15.39 -2.78
CA TYR A 91 18.75 15.74 -2.64
C TYR A 91 19.71 14.57 -2.84
N HIS A 92 19.26 13.31 -2.72
CA HIS A 92 20.12 12.13 -2.91
C HIS A 92 19.95 11.45 -4.28
N VAL A 93 18.92 11.78 -5.05
CA VAL A 93 18.80 11.31 -6.45
C VAL A 93 19.53 12.30 -7.36
N PRO A 94 20.57 11.87 -8.11
CA PRO A 94 21.25 12.73 -9.08
C PRO A 94 20.24 13.29 -10.08
N LYS A 95 20.28 14.62 -10.31
CA LYS A 95 19.34 15.34 -11.21
C LYS A 95 19.44 14.93 -12.70
N ASN A 96 20.34 14.02 -13.02
CA ASN A 96 20.72 13.57 -14.35
C ASN A 96 20.19 12.16 -14.68
N ILE A 97 19.09 11.74 -14.05
CA ILE A 97 18.36 10.48 -14.33
C ILE A 97 17.00 10.73 -15.03
N LEU A 98 16.74 11.96 -15.48
CA LEU A 98 15.61 12.31 -16.36
C LEU A 98 16.13 13.03 -17.61
#